data_AF-A0A7S4PLM8-F1
#
_entry.id   AF-A0A7S4PLM8-F1
#
_cell.length_a   1.000
_cell.length_b   1.000
_cell.length_c   1.000
_cell.angle_alpha   90.00
_cell.angle_beta   90.00
_cell.angle_gamma   90.00
#
_symmetry.space_group_name_H-M   'P 1'
#
loop_
_entity.id
_entity.type
_entity.pdbx_description
1 polymer ?
#
loop_
_entity_poly.entity_id
_entity_poly.type
_entity_poly.pdbx_seq_one_letter_code
_entity_poly.pdbx_strand_id
1 'polypeptide(L)'
;LWTEQPQPQPQPQPQPKEEEEEEEEVSEGRVYEFGEEQSRPTVVKTAFFDKLGWISVLEDGSSWAQLVDGCQFVSAGDQLVFVSSEGERRLLDVSRGMLQDGDVEEVVARRAEKLMSCLNVM
;
A
#
# COMPACT_ATOMS: atom_id res chain seq x y z
N LEU A 1 -4.64 -12.77 81.16
CA LEU A 1 -3.47 -12.90 80.29
C LEU A 1 -3.95 -12.80 78.85
N TRP A 2 -4.05 -11.58 78.32
CA TRP A 2 -4.41 -11.32 76.92
C TRP A 2 -3.09 -11.18 76.15
N THR A 3 -2.82 -12.10 75.24
CA THR A 3 -1.67 -12.05 74.33
C THR A 3 -2.04 -11.18 73.14
N GLU A 4 -1.42 -10.01 73.02
CA GLU A 4 -1.50 -9.18 71.81
C GLU A 4 -0.84 -9.92 70.64
N GLN A 5 -1.58 -10.12 69.55
CA GLN A 5 -1.02 -10.59 68.28
C GLN A 5 -0.23 -9.44 67.63
N PRO A 6 1.00 -9.66 67.14
CA PRO A 6 1.72 -8.64 66.40
C PRO A 6 1.04 -8.38 65.05
N GLN A 7 0.74 -7.12 64.75
CA GLN A 7 0.24 -6.71 63.43
C GLN A 7 1.31 -6.97 62.35
N PRO A 8 0.93 -7.46 61.16
CA PRO A 8 1.86 -7.59 60.04
C PRO A 8 2.29 -6.20 59.55
N GLN A 9 3.61 -5.99 59.42
CA GLN A 9 4.17 -4.79 58.81
C GLN A 9 3.73 -4.69 57.34
N PRO A 10 3.40 -3.49 56.82
CA PRO A 10 3.13 -3.31 55.41
C PRO A 10 4.40 -3.61 54.60
N GLN A 11 4.31 -4.55 53.66
CA GLN A 11 5.37 -4.79 52.68
C GLN A 11 5.57 -3.55 51.80
N PRO A 12 6.81 -3.20 51.41
CA PRO A 12 7.02 -2.16 50.43
C PRO A 12 6.36 -2.56 49.11
N GLN A 13 5.43 -1.75 48.63
CA GLN A 13 4.84 -1.92 47.30
C GLN A 13 5.95 -1.81 46.24
N PRO A 14 5.98 -2.68 45.23
CA PRO A 14 6.88 -2.49 44.10
C PRO A 14 6.54 -1.17 43.41
N GLN A 15 7.54 -0.28 43.30
CA GLN A 15 7.41 0.95 42.54
C GLN A 15 7.09 0.60 41.07
N PRO A 16 6.17 1.33 40.40
CA PRO A 16 5.94 1.14 38.98
C PRO A 16 7.25 1.41 38.24
N LYS A 17 7.69 0.42 37.45
CA LYS A 17 8.79 0.63 36.51
C LYS A 17 8.32 1.68 35.51
N GLU A 18 9.09 2.74 35.35
CA GLU A 18 8.96 3.63 34.20
C GLU A 18 9.18 2.76 32.95
N GLU A 19 8.10 2.50 32.22
CA GLU A 19 8.16 1.93 30.89
C GLU A 19 8.77 3.01 30.01
N GLU A 20 10.02 2.81 29.61
CA GLU A 20 10.65 3.59 28.54
C GLU A 20 9.79 3.37 27.29
N GLU A 21 8.95 4.35 26.96
CA GLU A 21 8.33 4.45 25.64
C GLU A 21 9.48 4.59 24.64
N GLU A 22 9.89 3.46 24.04
CA GLU A 22 10.63 3.49 22.78
C GLU A 22 9.70 4.19 21.77
N GLU A 23 9.94 5.48 21.56
CA GLU A 23 9.39 6.23 20.43
C GLU A 23 9.79 5.48 19.16
N GLU A 24 8.85 4.71 18.63
CA GLU A 24 8.97 4.05 17.34
C GLU A 24 9.18 5.18 16.32
N GLU A 25 10.43 5.36 15.88
CA GLU A 25 10.83 6.34 14.89
C GLU A 25 10.07 6.01 13.61
N VAL A 26 8.92 6.65 13.42
CA VAL A 26 8.14 6.59 12.19
C VAL A 26 9.06 7.15 11.12
N SER A 27 9.73 6.27 10.38
CA SER A 27 10.57 6.65 9.26
C SER A 27 9.70 7.47 8.32
N GLU A 28 9.93 8.79 8.30
CA GLU A 28 9.21 9.70 7.43
C GLU A 28 9.35 9.16 6.01
N GLY A 29 8.21 8.74 5.43
CA GLY A 29 8.17 8.25 4.07
C GLY A 29 8.88 9.26 3.17
N ARG A 30 9.85 8.80 2.37
CA ARG A 30 10.55 9.66 1.41
C ARG A 30 9.53 10.37 0.52
N VAL A 31 9.31 11.65 0.77
CA VAL A 31 8.56 12.52 -0.13
C VAL A 31 9.48 12.84 -1.30
N TYR A 32 9.14 12.30 -2.47
CA TYR A 32 9.81 12.65 -3.71
C TYR A 32 9.28 14.02 -4.15
N GLU A 33 10.12 15.05 -4.04
CA GLU A 33 9.84 16.35 -4.65
C GLU A 33 9.96 16.21 -6.18
N PHE A 34 8.84 16.20 -6.87
CA PHE A 34 8.82 16.26 -8.33
C PHE A 34 8.93 17.72 -8.78
N GLY A 35 9.86 17.98 -9.70
CA GLY A 35 10.13 19.30 -10.25
C GLY A 35 8.93 19.95 -10.95
N GLU A 36 9.05 21.26 -11.10
CA GLU A 36 8.10 22.27 -11.61
C GLU A 36 6.89 21.76 -12.41
N GLU A 37 5.71 22.11 -11.90
CA GLU A 37 4.37 21.97 -12.50
C GLU A 37 4.03 20.57 -13.04
N GLN A 38 4.12 19.55 -12.18
CA GLN A 38 3.33 18.33 -12.41
C GLN A 38 1.85 18.70 -12.35
N SER A 39 1.21 18.80 -13.51
CA SER A 39 -0.25 18.78 -13.63
C SER A 39 -0.76 17.64 -12.76
N ARG A 40 -1.56 17.97 -11.74
CA ARG A 40 -2.14 16.95 -10.87
C ARG A 40 -2.90 15.95 -11.75
N PRO A 41 -2.72 14.64 -11.54
CA PRO A 41 -3.46 13.65 -12.31
C PRO A 41 -4.97 13.87 -12.15
N THR A 42 -5.64 14.21 -13.25
CA THR A 42 -7.10 14.41 -13.28
C THR A 42 -7.77 13.09 -13.64
N VAL A 43 -8.57 12.54 -12.72
CA VAL A 43 -9.40 11.36 -12.99
C VAL A 43 -10.61 11.79 -13.80
N VAL A 44 -10.81 11.16 -14.97
CA VAL A 44 -11.95 11.46 -15.86
C VAL A 44 -13.05 10.41 -15.77
N LYS A 45 -12.71 9.17 -15.40
CA LYS A 45 -13.67 8.07 -15.29
C LYS A 45 -13.20 7.07 -14.25
N THR A 46 -14.12 6.55 -13.45
CA THR A 46 -13.84 5.50 -12.46
C THR A 46 -14.93 4.43 -12.52
N ALA A 47 -14.53 3.17 -12.42
CA ALA A 47 -15.42 2.03 -12.34
C ALA A 47 -14.98 1.06 -11.23
N PHE A 48 -15.96 0.42 -10.60
CA PHE A 48 -15.73 -0.68 -9.68
C PHE A 48 -16.10 -1.99 -10.35
N PHE A 49 -15.22 -2.98 -10.23
CA PHE A 49 -15.42 -4.33 -10.73
C PHE A 49 -15.42 -5.32 -9.57
N ASP A 50 -16.53 -6.04 -9.40
CA ASP A 50 -16.67 -7.07 -8.37
C ASP A 50 -15.50 -8.07 -8.44
N LYS A 51 -14.89 -8.35 -7.28
CA LYS A 51 -13.70 -9.23 -7.11
C LYS A 51 -12.40 -8.76 -7.78
N LEU A 52 -12.38 -7.58 -8.40
CA LEU A 52 -11.16 -7.00 -8.94
C LEU A 52 -10.77 -5.75 -8.15
N GLY A 53 -11.62 -4.74 -8.11
CA GLY A 53 -11.36 -3.49 -7.39
C GLY A 53 -11.77 -2.25 -8.19
N TRP A 54 -11.15 -1.12 -7.86
CA TRP A 54 -11.37 0.15 -8.53
C TRP A 54 -10.39 0.34 -9.68
N ILE A 55 -10.88 0.86 -10.80
CA ILE A 55 -10.08 1.28 -11.94
C ILE A 55 -10.48 2.71 -12.30
N SER A 56 -9.50 3.59 -12.40
CA SER A 56 -9.65 4.99 -12.78
C SER A 56 -8.84 5.26 -14.04
N VAL A 57 -9.43 5.98 -15.00
CA VAL A 57 -8.78 6.50 -16.20
C VAL A 57 -8.50 7.98 -15.97
N LEU A 58 -7.31 8.41 -16.35
CA LEU A 58 -6.84 9.77 -16.20
C LEU A 58 -6.92 10.53 -17.54
N GLU A 59 -6.92 11.86 -17.46
CA GLU A 59 -7.05 12.75 -18.63
C GLU A 59 -5.91 12.59 -19.66
N ASP A 60 -4.72 12.21 -19.21
CA ASP A 60 -3.55 11.96 -20.05
C ASP A 60 -3.54 10.57 -20.72
N GLY A 61 -4.61 9.79 -20.52
CA GLY A 61 -4.74 8.42 -21.02
C GLY A 61 -4.06 7.36 -20.15
N SER A 62 -3.41 7.76 -19.05
CA SER A 62 -2.95 6.80 -18.04
C SER A 62 -4.13 6.19 -17.28
N SER A 63 -3.86 5.09 -16.57
CA SER A 63 -4.85 4.46 -15.70
C SER A 63 -4.24 4.08 -14.36
N TRP A 64 -5.06 4.10 -13.32
CA TRP A 64 -4.71 3.63 -11.99
C TRP A 64 -5.77 2.65 -11.51
N ALA A 65 -5.33 1.53 -10.93
CA ALA A 65 -6.22 0.60 -10.27
C ALA A 65 -5.75 0.25 -8.88
N GLN A 66 -6.73 0.10 -7.99
CA GLN A 66 -6.55 -0.45 -6.66
C GLN A 66 -7.38 -1.72 -6.55
N LEU A 67 -6.70 -2.85 -6.38
CA LEU A 67 -7.33 -4.15 -6.28
C LEU A 67 -7.90 -4.39 -4.88
N VAL A 68 -8.83 -5.33 -4.78
CA VAL A 68 -9.48 -5.71 -3.51
C VAL A 68 -8.53 -6.25 -2.45
N ASP A 69 -7.35 -6.70 -2.85
CA ASP A 69 -6.30 -7.21 -1.95
C ASP A 69 -5.25 -6.15 -1.58
N GLY A 70 -5.48 -4.88 -1.96
CA GLY A 70 -4.59 -3.76 -1.66
C GLY A 70 -3.47 -3.54 -2.67
N CYS A 71 -3.26 -4.46 -3.62
CA CYS A 71 -2.32 -4.24 -4.71
C CYS A 71 -2.76 -3.07 -5.60
N GLN A 72 -1.80 -2.37 -6.21
CA GLN A 72 -2.06 -1.26 -7.12
C GLN A 72 -1.32 -1.42 -8.44
N PHE A 73 -1.94 -0.91 -9.49
CA PHE A 73 -1.36 -0.82 -10.82
C PHE A 73 -1.50 0.61 -11.35
N VAL A 74 -0.45 1.15 -11.97
CA VAL A 74 -0.50 2.42 -12.72
C VAL A 74 0.05 2.17 -14.10
N SER A 75 -0.74 2.36 -15.15
CA SER A 75 -0.29 2.24 -16.54
C SER A 75 -0.15 3.63 -17.17
N ALA A 76 0.99 3.92 -17.78
CA ALA A 76 1.20 5.15 -18.55
C ALA A 76 2.10 4.85 -19.76
N GLY A 77 1.56 5.01 -20.97
CA GLY A 77 2.27 4.64 -22.20
C GLY A 77 2.67 3.16 -22.21
N ASP A 78 3.95 2.88 -22.46
CA ASP A 78 4.52 1.53 -22.46
C ASP A 78 5.02 1.07 -21.09
N GLN A 79 4.66 1.76 -20.00
CA GLN A 79 5.06 1.42 -18.63
C GLN A 79 3.89 1.04 -17.75
N LEU A 80 4.10 0.04 -16.91
CA LEU A 80 3.20 -0.37 -15.85
C LEU A 80 3.94 -0.42 -14.52
N VAL A 81 3.51 0.37 -13.56
CA VAL A 81 3.99 0.30 -12.17
C VAL A 81 3.05 -0.62 -11.40
N PHE A 82 3.60 -1.67 -10.82
CA PHE A 82 2.91 -2.53 -9.85
C PHE A 82 3.37 -2.17 -8.44
N VAL A 83 2.43 -2.12 -7.49
CA VAL A 83 2.69 -2.01 -6.06
C VAL A 83 1.97 -3.15 -5.35
N SER A 84 2.69 -3.97 -4.59
CA SER A 84 2.10 -5.05 -3.80
C SER A 84 1.31 -4.52 -2.60
N SER A 85 0.53 -5.39 -1.94
CA SER A 85 -0.14 -5.06 -0.67
C SER A 85 0.83 -4.65 0.44
N GLU A 86 2.06 -5.17 0.38
CA GLU A 86 3.16 -4.88 1.32
C GLU A 86 3.94 -3.61 0.93
N GLY A 87 3.55 -2.93 -0.16
CA GLY A 87 4.21 -1.71 -0.63
C GLY A 87 5.44 -1.93 -1.52
N GLU A 88 5.76 -3.17 -1.90
CA GLU A 88 6.85 -3.44 -2.84
C GLU A 88 6.49 -2.92 -4.23
N ARG A 89 7.35 -2.09 -4.81
CA ARG A 89 7.13 -1.48 -6.13
C ARG A 89 7.98 -2.15 -7.21
N ARG A 90 7.34 -2.54 -8.32
CA ARG A 90 8.01 -3.05 -9.53
C ARG A 90 7.61 -2.22 -10.75
N LEU A 91 8.57 -1.91 -11.62
CA LEU A 91 8.33 -1.28 -12.92
C LEU A 91 8.38 -2.36 -14.00
N LEU A 92 7.32 -2.44 -14.79
CA LEU A 92 7.10 -3.45 -15.81
C LEU A 92 7.01 -2.78 -17.17
N ASP A 93 7.67 -3.36 -18.16
CA ASP A 93 7.56 -2.94 -19.56
C ASP A 93 6.33 -3.61 -20.19
N VAL A 94 5.41 -2.79 -20.69
CA VAL A 94 4.17 -3.20 -21.36
C VAL A 94 4.10 -2.75 -22.82
N SER A 95 5.27 -2.65 -23.46
CA SER A 95 5.43 -2.35 -24.88
C SER A 95 4.40 -3.08 -25.75
N ARG A 96 3.68 -2.32 -26.59
CA ARG A 96 2.63 -2.82 -27.50
C ARG A 96 1.42 -3.45 -26.79
N GLY A 97 1.16 -3.08 -25.54
CA GLY A 97 0.00 -3.55 -24.77
C GLY A 97 0.13 -4.98 -24.25
N MET A 98 1.35 -5.53 -24.23
CA MET A 98 1.65 -6.85 -23.68
C MET A 98 2.78 -6.71 -22.67
N LEU A 99 2.61 -7.34 -21.50
CA LEU A 99 3.70 -7.55 -20.56
C LEU A 99 4.82 -8.31 -21.28
N GLN A 100 6.01 -7.74 -21.29
CA GLN A 100 7.17 -8.44 -21.82
C GLN A 100 7.60 -9.51 -20.81
N ASP A 101 7.83 -10.73 -21.29
CA ASP A 101 8.33 -11.84 -20.48
C ASP A 101 9.63 -11.41 -19.78
N GLY A 102 9.53 -11.27 -18.47
CA GLY A 102 10.61 -11.05 -17.51
C GLY A 102 10.20 -11.68 -16.18
N ASP A 103 11.04 -11.63 -15.15
CA ASP A 103 10.76 -12.17 -13.79
C ASP A 103 9.60 -11.42 -13.10
N VAL A 104 8.40 -11.56 -13.66
CA VAL A 104 7.13 -11.10 -13.16
C VAL A 104 6.41 -12.35 -12.72
N GLU A 105 6.10 -12.42 -11.42
CA GLU A 105 5.30 -13.52 -10.90
C GLU A 105 4.02 -13.66 -11.73
N GLU A 106 3.71 -14.89 -12.17
CA GLU A 106 2.58 -15.18 -13.07
C GLU A 106 1.26 -14.55 -12.58
N VAL A 107 1.10 -14.43 -11.27
CA VAL A 107 -0.05 -13.78 -10.61
C VAL A 107 -0.15 -12.30 -10.97
N VAL A 108 0.97 -11.57 -10.98
CA VAL A 108 1.04 -10.15 -11.36
C VAL A 108 0.73 -10.02 -12.85
N ALA A 109 1.26 -10.91 -13.69
CA ALA A 109 1.02 -10.89 -15.12
C ALA A 109 -0.47 -11.09 -15.47
N ARG A 110 -1.11 -12.13 -14.91
CA ARG A 110 -2.55 -12.37 -15.11
C ARG A 110 -3.44 -11.22 -14.64
N ARG A 111 -3.05 -10.55 -13.54
CA ARG A 111 -3.79 -9.40 -13.00
C ARG A 111 -3.69 -8.19 -13.92
N ALA A 112 -2.48 -7.89 -14.40
CA ALA A 112 -2.23 -6.84 -15.37
C ALA A 112 -2.99 -7.09 -16.68
N GLU A 113 -2.96 -8.31 -17.22
CA GLU A 113 -3.73 -8.67 -18.42
C GLU A 113 -5.24 -8.46 -18.22
N LYS A 114 -5.79 -8.90 -17.07
CA LYS A 114 -7.20 -8.69 -16.75
C LYS A 114 -7.54 -7.20 -16.67
N LEU A 115 -6.68 -6.39 -16.06
CA LEU A 115 -6.84 -4.94 -15.99
C LEU A 115 -6.82 -4.30 -17.39
N MET A 116 -5.86 -4.66 -18.23
CA MET A 116 -5.77 -4.16 -19.61
C MET A 116 -7.01 -4.56 -20.43
N SER A 117 -7.56 -5.76 -20.21
CA SER A 117 -8.81 -6.18 -20.86
C SER A 117 -10.01 -5.32 -20.45
N CYS A 118 -10.07 -4.88 -19.20
CA CYS A 118 -11.13 -3.98 -18.72
C CYS A 118 -11.00 -2.58 -19.29
N LEU A 119 -9.76 -2.08 -19.45
CA LEU A 119 -9.49 -0.75 -20.02
C LEU A 119 -9.86 -0.69 -21.51
N ASN A 120 -9.61 -1.75 -22.28
CA ASN A 120 -9.96 -1.80 -23.72
C ASN A 120 -11.48 -1.83 -24.01
N VAL A 121 -12.32 -2.07 -23.00
CA VAL A 121 -13.79 -2.15 -23.13
C VAL A 121 -14.49 -0.85 -22.71
N MET A 122 -13.77 0.08 -22.08
CA MET A 122 -14.32 1.33 -21.53
C MET A 122 -14.28 2.52 -22.47
#